data_AF-E0SAL5-F1
#
_entry.id   AF-E0SAL5-F1
#
_cell.length_a   1.000
_cell.length_b   1.000
_cell.length_c   1.000
_cell.angle_alpha   90.00
_cell.angle_beta   90.00
_cell.angle_gamma   90.00
#
_symmetry.space_group_name_H-M   'P 1'
#
loop_
_entity.id
_entity.type
_entity.pdbx_description
1 polymer ?
#
loop_
_entity_poly.entity_id
_entity_poly.type
_entity_poly.pdbx_seq_one_letter_code
_entity_poly.pdbx_strand_id
1 'polypeptide(L)'
;MCMDLRRGGKAAIDRMLKAYDLPTKQALCEKLGISNSTLANRYLRDTFPADLVIQCALETGVSLHWLVTGENDRTSQNEPIPSPEPFHSHETVDLSQEVEPEKKFSKSNIIDFKMGGRGVIERLLEAYGFKTRQALCDHLGVSKSTLATRYMRDLFPAEWVIQCTIETGVSAQWLTTGEGPMFNDTTNDSIAIQRQKLVDEKSHDPNCDFMNFGTGAKATIERLVEAYGFKNRQALCDHLGVSKSTLANRYMRDSFPADWVIQAALETGVSLRWLATGEGPKFDDARNDVIAIPRQKLIDGKLYDSNYYMFDKAFLSDGLKDPVVILDGDITYIADRQFDEVVDGKWLVEIEGRTSIRDLTRIPVGKVRVSGAGAEFDCGLGDIQIIAECKGFYKGL
;
A
#
# COMPACT_ATOMS: atom_id res chain seq x y z
N MET A 1 -18.60 -18.01 -2.37
CA MET A 1 -19.87 -17.90 -3.11
C MET A 1 -19.80 -16.62 -3.95
N CYS A 2 -19.99 -16.72 -5.27
CA CYS A 2 -19.82 -15.62 -6.23
C CYS A 2 -20.69 -14.40 -5.88
N MET A 3 -20.13 -13.20 -5.85
CA MET A 3 -20.89 -11.96 -5.71
C MET A 3 -20.90 -11.19 -7.03
N ASP A 4 -22.09 -11.08 -7.61
CA ASP A 4 -22.38 -10.24 -8.76
C ASP A 4 -22.44 -8.77 -8.30
N LEU A 5 -21.41 -7.96 -8.60
CA LEU A 5 -21.39 -6.51 -8.32
C LEU A 5 -22.53 -5.73 -9.03
N ARG A 6 -23.33 -6.39 -9.87
CA ARG A 6 -24.57 -5.84 -10.46
C ARG A 6 -25.80 -6.02 -9.55
N ARG A 7 -25.68 -6.73 -8.42
CA ARG A 7 -26.76 -7.00 -7.44
C ARG A 7 -26.24 -6.90 -6.00
N GLY A 8 -27.13 -6.82 -5.01
CA GLY A 8 -26.79 -6.71 -3.59
C GLY A 8 -26.58 -5.28 -3.07
N GLY A 9 -26.83 -4.26 -3.89
CA GLY A 9 -26.77 -2.86 -3.49
C GLY A 9 -27.73 -2.51 -2.35
N LYS A 10 -28.92 -3.15 -2.30
CA LYS A 10 -29.87 -2.96 -1.19
C LYS A 10 -29.29 -3.43 0.14
N ALA A 11 -28.73 -4.64 0.16
CA ALA A 11 -28.14 -5.23 1.36
C ALA A 11 -26.93 -4.43 1.86
N ALA A 12 -26.10 -3.93 0.94
CA ALA A 12 -24.99 -3.05 1.28
C ALA A 12 -25.45 -1.72 1.90
N ILE A 13 -26.47 -1.07 1.32
CA ILE A 13 -27.05 0.17 1.86
C ILE A 13 -27.66 -0.06 3.25
N ASP A 14 -28.37 -1.17 3.44
CA ASP A 14 -28.99 -1.51 4.73
C ASP A 14 -27.91 -1.84 5.81
N ARG A 15 -26.76 -2.39 5.41
CA ARG A 15 -25.60 -2.57 6.30
C ARG A 15 -24.88 -1.25 6.61
N MET A 16 -24.79 -0.33 5.66
CA MET A 16 -24.26 1.01 5.91
C MET A 16 -25.12 1.79 6.91
N LEU A 17 -26.45 1.67 6.84
CA LEU A 17 -27.36 2.22 7.86
C LEU A 17 -27.01 1.71 9.25
N LYS A 18 -26.78 0.40 9.38
CA LYS A 18 -26.35 -0.21 10.64
C LYS A 18 -24.97 0.27 11.07
N ALA A 19 -24.02 0.39 10.13
CA ALA A 19 -22.64 0.80 10.38
C ALA A 19 -22.56 2.22 10.98
N TYR A 20 -23.35 3.15 10.42
CA TYR A 20 -23.45 4.54 10.90
C TYR A 20 -24.46 4.75 12.04
N ASP A 21 -25.16 3.71 12.46
CA ASP A 21 -26.27 3.78 13.44
C ASP A 21 -27.37 4.77 13.06
N LEU A 22 -27.76 4.76 11.78
CA LEU A 22 -28.73 5.69 11.21
C LEU A 22 -30.10 5.01 11.03
N PRO A 23 -31.20 5.64 11.48
CA PRO A 23 -32.53 5.04 11.43
C PRO A 23 -33.18 5.10 10.04
N THR A 24 -32.73 6.00 9.15
CA THR A 24 -33.36 6.23 7.84
C THR A 24 -32.36 6.40 6.71
N LYS A 25 -32.76 6.00 5.50
CA LYS A 25 -32.00 6.23 4.26
C LYS A 25 -31.81 7.71 3.95
N GLN A 26 -32.74 8.56 4.40
CA GLN A 26 -32.60 10.01 4.29
C GLN A 26 -31.45 10.54 5.15
N ALA A 27 -31.32 10.07 6.40
CA ALA A 27 -30.20 10.42 7.25
C ALA A 27 -28.86 9.92 6.68
N LEU A 28 -28.85 8.75 6.01
CA LEU A 28 -27.67 8.25 5.28
C LEU A 28 -27.29 9.15 4.10
N CYS A 29 -28.27 9.66 3.35
CA CYS A 29 -28.02 10.63 2.28
C CYS A 29 -27.38 11.92 2.80
N GLU A 30 -27.89 12.45 3.92
CA GLU A 30 -27.36 13.66 4.57
C GLU A 30 -25.95 13.43 5.09
N LYS A 31 -25.68 12.27 5.70
CA LYS A 31 -24.35 11.88 6.18
C LYS A 31 -23.32 11.77 5.06
N LEU A 32 -23.70 11.20 3.92
CA LEU A 32 -22.82 10.93 2.78
C LEU A 32 -22.78 12.05 1.73
N GLY A 33 -23.57 13.13 1.93
CA GLY A 33 -23.61 14.25 0.99
C GLY A 33 -24.17 13.90 -0.39
N ILE A 34 -25.08 12.92 -0.48
CA ILE A 34 -25.70 12.47 -1.73
C ILE A 34 -27.18 12.82 -1.80
N SER A 35 -27.72 13.03 -3.00
CA SER A 35 -29.16 13.29 -3.15
C SER A 35 -30.00 12.04 -2.87
N ASN A 36 -31.20 12.24 -2.30
CA ASN A 36 -32.18 11.17 -2.10
C ASN A 36 -32.50 10.42 -3.41
N SER A 37 -32.52 11.12 -4.55
CA SER A 37 -32.72 10.50 -5.86
C SER A 37 -31.58 9.56 -6.26
N THR A 38 -30.33 9.85 -5.87
CA THR A 38 -29.18 9.01 -6.18
C THR A 38 -29.21 7.72 -5.38
N LEU A 39 -29.43 7.79 -4.07
CA LEU A 39 -29.52 6.61 -3.23
C LEU A 39 -30.76 5.78 -3.56
N ALA A 40 -31.91 6.42 -3.83
CA ALA A 40 -33.14 5.72 -4.21
C ALA A 40 -33.00 4.97 -5.54
N ASN A 41 -32.37 5.57 -6.55
CA ASN A 41 -32.13 4.89 -7.83
C ASN A 41 -31.20 3.68 -7.69
N ARG A 42 -30.13 3.81 -6.89
CA ARG A 42 -29.21 2.71 -6.61
C ARG A 42 -29.88 1.59 -5.80
N TYR A 43 -30.72 1.95 -4.82
CA TYR A 43 -31.51 1.01 -4.04
C TYR A 43 -32.55 0.29 -4.91
N LEU A 44 -33.30 1.00 -5.77
CA LEU A 44 -34.31 0.41 -6.64
C LEU A 44 -33.72 -0.55 -7.68
N ARG A 45 -32.57 -0.18 -8.25
CA ARG A 45 -31.86 -0.97 -9.27
C ARG A 45 -30.94 -2.04 -8.69
N ASP A 46 -30.92 -2.18 -7.36
CA ASP A 46 -30.04 -3.07 -6.61
C ASP A 46 -28.55 -2.94 -7.00
N THR A 47 -28.17 -1.76 -7.47
CA THR A 47 -26.82 -1.48 -7.98
C THR A 47 -25.88 -1.26 -6.80
N PHE A 48 -24.77 -2.00 -6.77
CA PHE A 48 -23.82 -1.97 -5.66
C PHE A 48 -23.10 -0.61 -5.57
N PRO A 49 -23.22 0.12 -4.45
CA PRO A 49 -22.61 1.44 -4.29
C PRO A 49 -21.18 1.33 -3.72
N ALA A 50 -20.24 0.84 -4.54
CA ALA A 50 -18.86 0.59 -4.10
C ALA A 50 -18.17 1.84 -3.52
N ASP A 51 -18.39 2.99 -4.14
CA ASP A 51 -17.95 4.31 -3.67
C ASP A 51 -18.40 4.60 -2.23
N LEU A 52 -19.68 4.38 -1.93
CA LEU A 52 -20.24 4.68 -0.60
C LEU A 52 -19.85 3.64 0.45
N VAL A 53 -19.70 2.37 0.05
CA VAL A 53 -19.28 1.28 0.94
C VAL A 53 -17.84 1.50 1.40
N ILE A 54 -16.94 1.91 0.49
CA ILE A 54 -15.55 2.23 0.82
C ILE A 54 -15.51 3.43 1.77
N GLN A 55 -16.27 4.49 1.49
CA GLN A 55 -16.36 5.64 2.38
C GLN A 55 -16.86 5.25 3.79
N CYS A 56 -17.89 4.40 3.86
CA CYS A 56 -18.42 3.89 5.12
C CYS A 56 -17.38 3.11 5.91
N ALA A 57 -16.63 2.21 5.26
CA ALA A 57 -15.57 1.44 5.91
C ALA A 57 -14.47 2.34 6.50
N LEU A 58 -14.05 3.36 5.74
CA LEU A 58 -13.02 4.29 6.16
C LEU A 58 -13.46 5.20 7.33
N GLU A 59 -14.71 5.68 7.32
CA GLU A 59 -15.21 6.57 8.37
C GLU A 59 -15.60 5.84 9.67
N THR A 60 -16.08 4.61 9.57
CA THR A 60 -16.60 3.86 10.73
C THR A 60 -15.63 2.80 11.26
N GLY A 61 -14.57 2.47 10.51
CA GLY A 61 -13.65 1.37 10.84
C GLY A 61 -14.30 -0.02 10.75
N VAL A 62 -15.52 -0.11 10.21
CA VAL A 62 -16.25 -1.37 10.01
C VAL A 62 -15.62 -2.17 8.87
N SER A 63 -15.54 -3.48 9.05
CA SER A 63 -14.93 -4.38 8.07
C SER A 63 -15.56 -4.22 6.68
N LEU A 64 -14.72 -3.91 5.69
CA LEU A 64 -15.14 -3.83 4.29
C LEU A 64 -15.77 -5.15 3.83
N HIS A 65 -15.21 -6.28 4.29
CA HIS A 65 -15.75 -7.60 4.01
C HIS A 65 -17.18 -7.75 4.53
N TRP A 66 -17.46 -7.30 5.76
CA TRP A 66 -18.80 -7.34 6.34
C TRP A 66 -19.79 -6.42 5.63
N LEU A 67 -19.38 -5.21 5.25
CA LEU A 67 -20.24 -4.28 4.50
C LEU A 67 -20.63 -4.84 3.12
N VAL A 68 -19.72 -5.56 2.48
CA VAL A 68 -19.91 -6.16 1.15
C VAL A 68 -20.73 -7.45 1.24
N THR A 69 -20.40 -8.36 2.16
CA THR A 69 -20.95 -9.74 2.19
C THR A 69 -22.02 -9.93 3.26
N GLY A 70 -21.91 -9.24 4.39
CA GLY A 70 -22.67 -9.49 5.61
C GLY A 70 -22.16 -10.66 6.44
N GLU A 71 -21.03 -11.27 6.03
CA GLU A 71 -20.38 -12.39 6.69
C GLU A 71 -19.16 -11.90 7.52
N ASN A 72 -18.87 -12.61 8.62
CA ASN A 72 -17.85 -12.31 9.65
C ASN A 72 -18.20 -11.16 10.62
N ASP A 73 -17.38 -10.92 11.64
CA ASP A 73 -17.62 -9.87 12.64
C ASP A 73 -17.57 -8.45 12.04
N ARG A 74 -18.50 -7.60 12.50
CA ARG A 74 -18.68 -6.21 12.03
C ARG A 74 -17.43 -5.35 12.24
N THR A 75 -16.67 -5.63 13.28
CA THR A 75 -15.38 -5.03 13.56
C THR A 75 -14.29 -5.98 13.08
N SER A 76 -13.46 -5.55 12.13
CA SER A 76 -12.12 -6.14 11.98
C SER A 76 -11.46 -6.09 13.36
N GLN A 77 -10.90 -7.21 13.85
CA GLN A 77 -10.13 -7.22 15.07
C GLN A 77 -8.96 -6.25 14.96
N ASN A 78 -9.20 -5.02 15.39
CA ASN A 78 -8.26 -4.14 16.06
C ASN A 78 -8.91 -3.91 17.42
N GLU A 79 -8.70 -4.84 18.36
CA GLU A 79 -8.84 -4.43 19.76
C GLU A 79 -7.77 -3.36 20.01
N PRO A 80 -8.14 -2.18 20.54
CA PRO A 80 -7.18 -1.32 21.20
C PRO A 80 -6.61 -2.12 22.37
N ILE A 81 -5.29 -2.25 22.42
CA ILE A 81 -4.58 -2.71 23.61
C ILE A 81 -5.12 -1.87 24.79
N PRO A 82 -5.60 -2.49 25.88
CA PRO A 82 -6.10 -1.73 27.02
C PRO A 82 -4.96 -0.85 27.55
N SER A 83 -5.21 0.45 27.60
CA SER A 83 -4.31 1.42 28.23
C SER A 83 -4.02 0.97 29.67
N PRO A 84 -2.73 0.89 30.08
CA PRO A 84 -2.40 0.57 31.46
C PRO A 84 -2.96 1.65 32.38
N GLU A 85 -3.63 1.22 33.46
CA GLU A 85 -4.15 2.12 34.49
C GLU A 85 -3.01 2.97 35.09
N PRO A 86 -3.24 4.28 35.35
CA PRO A 86 -2.23 5.12 35.96
C PRO A 86 -2.12 4.84 37.46
N PHE A 87 -0.99 4.25 37.88
CA PHE A 87 -0.54 4.32 39.27
C PHE A 87 -0.04 5.73 39.60
N HIS A 88 -0.41 6.16 40.81
CA HIS A 88 -0.19 7.49 41.35
C HIS A 88 1.27 7.89 41.57
N SER A 89 1.54 9.15 41.21
CA SER A 89 2.21 10.19 42.00
C SER A 89 3.73 10.42 41.88
N HIS A 90 4.03 11.72 41.70
CA HIS A 90 5.28 12.48 41.91
C HIS A 90 6.38 12.24 40.85
N GLU A 91 6.92 13.24 40.15
CA GLU A 91 7.25 14.62 40.51
C GLU A 91 7.22 15.55 39.27
N THR A 92 6.84 16.80 39.49
CA THR A 92 6.73 17.88 38.51
C THR A 92 8.10 18.45 38.11
N VAL A 93 8.36 18.59 36.80
CA VAL A 93 9.26 19.63 36.29
C VAL A 93 8.58 20.33 35.11
N ASP A 94 8.25 21.59 35.34
CA ASP A 94 7.70 22.56 34.39
C ASP A 94 8.83 23.12 33.50
N LEU A 95 8.68 22.96 32.18
CA LEU A 95 9.39 23.74 31.17
C LEU A 95 8.41 24.02 30.02
N SER A 96 7.59 25.04 30.26
CA SER A 96 6.80 25.77 29.27
C SER A 96 7.64 26.25 28.08
N GLN A 97 7.49 25.65 26.90
CA GLN A 97 7.61 26.32 25.59
C GLN A 97 6.65 25.69 24.54
N GLU A 98 5.69 26.53 24.14
CA GLU A 98 4.88 26.59 22.91
C GLU A 98 4.75 25.34 22.00
N VAL A 99 3.63 24.63 22.15
CA VAL A 99 3.06 23.76 21.11
C VAL A 99 2.17 24.64 20.22
N GLU A 100 2.53 24.79 18.95
CA GLU A 100 1.64 25.43 17.95
C GLU A 100 0.30 24.66 17.85
N PRO A 101 -0.83 25.36 17.73
CA PRO A 101 -2.13 24.71 17.71
C PRO A 101 -2.32 23.86 16.44
N GLU A 102 -2.75 22.62 16.64
CA GLU A 102 -3.17 21.69 15.61
C GLU A 102 -4.04 22.39 14.56
N LYS A 103 -3.58 22.36 13.30
CA LYS A 103 -4.36 22.81 12.15
C LYS A 103 -5.60 21.93 12.04
N LYS A 104 -6.73 22.48 12.50
CA LYS A 104 -8.09 21.97 12.23
C LYS A 104 -8.22 21.68 10.74
N PHE A 105 -8.41 20.42 10.40
CA PHE A 105 -8.67 19.96 9.04
C PHE A 105 -9.97 20.61 8.56
N SER A 106 -9.86 21.61 7.67
CA SER A 106 -11.00 22.33 7.13
C SER A 106 -11.84 21.38 6.26
N LYS A 107 -13.15 21.36 6.49
CA LYS A 107 -14.16 20.64 5.70
C LYS A 107 -14.29 21.10 4.23
N SER A 108 -13.37 21.92 3.73
CA SER A 108 -13.37 22.49 2.37
C SER A 108 -12.64 21.66 1.31
N ASN A 109 -11.98 20.54 1.68
CA ASN A 109 -11.06 19.81 0.78
C ASN A 109 -11.60 18.48 0.26
N ILE A 110 -12.91 18.35 0.01
CA ILE A 110 -13.43 17.22 -0.75
C ILE A 110 -13.23 17.54 -2.24
N ILE A 111 -12.37 16.77 -2.92
CA ILE A 111 -12.21 16.82 -4.37
C ILE A 111 -13.57 16.49 -5.00
N ASP A 112 -14.16 17.44 -5.72
CA ASP A 112 -15.38 17.17 -6.48
C ASP A 112 -15.01 16.44 -7.78
N PHE A 113 -15.03 15.10 -7.74
CA PHE A 113 -14.79 14.27 -8.92
C PHE A 113 -15.84 14.43 -10.03
N LYS A 114 -16.87 15.28 -9.87
CA LYS A 114 -17.88 15.58 -10.89
C LYS A 114 -17.59 16.85 -11.67
N MET A 115 -16.76 17.76 -11.16
CA MET A 115 -16.47 19.08 -11.76
C MET A 115 -14.97 19.45 -11.63
N GLY A 116 -14.53 20.59 -12.19
CA GLY A 116 -13.14 21.05 -12.07
C GLY A 116 -12.13 20.40 -13.03
N GLY A 117 -12.60 19.64 -14.02
CA GLY A 117 -11.73 19.01 -15.03
C GLY A 117 -10.94 19.98 -15.89
N ARG A 118 -11.38 21.22 -16.08
CA ARG A 118 -10.66 22.23 -16.87
C ARG A 118 -9.30 22.59 -16.27
N GLY A 119 -9.28 22.89 -14.96
CA GLY A 119 -8.04 23.23 -14.26
C GLY A 119 -7.05 22.06 -14.23
N VAL A 120 -7.58 20.83 -14.13
CA VAL A 120 -6.77 19.61 -14.22
C VAL A 120 -6.15 19.46 -15.62
N ILE A 121 -6.92 19.67 -16.70
CA ILE A 121 -6.40 19.60 -18.08
C ILE A 121 -5.32 20.65 -18.33
N GLU A 122 -5.45 21.84 -17.75
CA GLU A 122 -4.44 22.90 -17.86
C GLU A 122 -3.15 22.53 -17.12
N ARG A 123 -3.25 21.96 -15.92
CA ARG A 123 -2.07 21.46 -15.19
C ARG A 123 -1.45 20.23 -15.83
N LEU A 124 -2.22 19.39 -16.52
CA LEU A 124 -1.68 18.30 -17.34
C LEU A 124 -0.83 18.86 -18.49
N LEU A 125 -1.27 19.93 -19.16
CA LEU A 125 -0.45 20.59 -20.18
C LEU A 125 0.87 21.11 -19.62
N GLU A 126 0.83 21.69 -18.43
CA GLU A 126 2.02 22.21 -17.73
C GLU A 126 2.97 21.09 -17.31
N ALA A 127 2.46 20.02 -16.69
CA ALA A 127 3.24 18.87 -16.24
C ALA A 127 3.98 18.16 -17.38
N TYR A 128 3.36 18.07 -18.56
CA TYR A 128 3.99 17.49 -19.76
C TYR A 128 4.77 18.52 -20.61
N GLY A 129 4.71 19.82 -20.28
CA GLY A 129 5.34 20.88 -21.09
C GLY A 129 4.69 21.14 -22.45
N PHE A 130 3.42 20.76 -22.64
CA PHE A 130 2.70 20.94 -23.89
C PHE A 130 2.06 22.33 -24.00
N LYS A 131 2.33 23.03 -25.11
CA LYS A 131 1.68 24.32 -25.41
C LYS A 131 0.26 24.20 -25.98
N THR A 132 -0.12 23.00 -26.43
CA THR A 132 -1.41 22.78 -27.10
C THR A 132 -2.14 21.57 -26.56
N ARG A 133 -3.47 21.69 -26.43
CA ARG A 133 -4.36 20.56 -26.11
C ARG A 133 -4.31 19.45 -27.17
N GLN A 134 -3.90 19.79 -28.38
CA GLN A 134 -3.69 18.82 -29.45
C GLN A 134 -2.55 17.86 -29.11
N ALA A 135 -1.39 18.40 -28.71
CA ALA A 135 -0.24 17.58 -28.33
C ALA A 135 -0.57 16.67 -27.14
N LEU A 136 -1.36 17.15 -26.18
CA LEU A 136 -1.85 16.33 -25.07
C LEU A 136 -2.79 15.20 -25.54
N CYS A 137 -3.65 15.44 -26.52
CA CYS A 137 -4.50 14.39 -27.11
C CYS A 137 -3.66 13.30 -27.78
N ASP A 138 -2.66 13.72 -28.57
CA ASP A 138 -1.78 12.83 -29.31
C ASP A 138 -0.93 11.97 -28.34
N HIS A 139 -0.49 12.57 -27.22
CA HIS A 139 0.24 11.88 -26.15
C HIS A 139 -0.62 10.89 -25.36
N LEU A 140 -1.84 11.28 -24.98
CA LEU A 140 -2.76 10.44 -24.20
C LEU A 140 -3.48 9.38 -25.06
N GLY A 141 -3.30 9.38 -26.39
CA GLY A 141 -3.99 8.48 -27.30
C GLY A 141 -5.50 8.68 -27.37
N VAL A 142 -5.99 9.90 -27.11
CA VAL A 142 -7.42 10.23 -27.07
C VAL A 142 -7.83 11.15 -28.22
N SER A 143 -9.09 11.04 -28.68
CA SER A 143 -9.59 11.93 -29.72
C SER A 143 -9.76 13.37 -29.22
N LYS A 144 -9.59 14.35 -30.12
CA LYS A 144 -9.88 15.77 -29.85
C LYS A 144 -11.29 15.98 -29.30
N SER A 145 -12.26 15.20 -29.78
CA SER A 145 -13.65 15.24 -29.32
C SER A 145 -13.81 14.78 -27.87
N THR A 146 -13.02 13.80 -27.43
CA THR A 146 -13.04 13.30 -26.04
C THR A 146 -12.50 14.35 -25.08
N LEU A 147 -11.36 14.98 -25.42
CA LEU A 147 -10.79 16.07 -24.63
C LEU A 147 -11.68 17.31 -24.64
N ALA A 148 -12.22 17.70 -25.79
CA ALA A 148 -13.14 18.83 -25.89
C ALA A 148 -14.41 18.61 -25.04
N THR A 149 -14.97 17.41 -25.04
CA THR A 149 -16.16 17.09 -24.24
C THR A 149 -15.87 17.19 -22.74
N ARG A 150 -14.74 16.67 -22.27
CA ARG A 150 -14.34 16.73 -20.86
C ARG A 150 -14.02 18.16 -20.43
N TYR A 151 -13.33 18.92 -21.28
CA TYR A 151 -13.04 20.32 -21.03
C TYR A 151 -14.32 21.18 -20.99
N MET A 152 -15.23 21.03 -21.97
CA MET A 152 -16.46 21.83 -22.02
C MET A 152 -17.44 21.50 -20.88
N ARG A 153 -17.51 20.23 -20.49
CA ARG A 153 -18.41 19.75 -19.44
C ARG A 153 -17.77 19.76 -18.05
N ASP A 154 -16.54 20.28 -17.96
CA ASP A 154 -15.74 20.37 -16.73
C ASP A 154 -15.56 19.03 -16.01
N LEU A 155 -15.57 17.93 -16.76
CA LEU A 155 -15.51 16.57 -16.23
C LEU A 155 -14.10 16.24 -15.79
N PHE A 156 -13.96 15.79 -14.54
CA PHE A 156 -12.69 15.43 -13.95
C PHE A 156 -12.04 14.23 -14.67
N PRO A 157 -10.83 14.39 -15.25
CA PRO A 157 -10.18 13.32 -16.01
C PRO A 157 -9.26 12.48 -15.11
N ALA A 158 -9.84 11.66 -14.24
CA ALA A 158 -9.10 10.87 -13.24
C ALA A 158 -8.00 10.00 -13.86
N GLU A 159 -8.29 9.36 -15.00
CA GLU A 159 -7.34 8.48 -15.68
C GLU A 159 -6.10 9.23 -16.20
N TRP A 160 -6.25 10.49 -16.65
CA TRP A 160 -5.14 11.28 -17.18
C TRP A 160 -4.26 11.84 -16.07
N VAL A 161 -4.86 12.14 -14.91
CA VAL A 161 -4.11 12.50 -13.70
C VAL A 161 -3.22 11.34 -13.26
N ILE A 162 -3.78 10.13 -13.19
CA ILE A 162 -3.03 8.93 -12.81
C ILE A 162 -1.89 8.68 -13.80
N GLN A 163 -2.19 8.74 -15.10
CA GLN A 163 -1.18 8.55 -16.15
C GLN A 163 -0.04 9.57 -16.03
N CYS A 164 -0.38 10.86 -15.84
CA CYS A 164 0.61 11.91 -15.69
C CYS A 164 1.47 11.76 -14.44
N THR A 165 0.88 11.45 -13.28
CA THR A 165 1.63 11.19 -12.05
C THR A 165 2.63 10.04 -12.23
N ILE A 166 2.25 8.98 -12.94
CA ILE A 166 3.15 7.83 -13.18
C ILE A 166 4.28 8.19 -14.14
N GLU A 167 3.97 8.91 -15.23
CA GLU A 167 4.95 9.20 -16.29
C GLU A 167 5.93 10.31 -15.92
N THR A 168 5.47 11.31 -15.18
CA THR A 168 6.25 12.52 -14.86
C THR A 168 6.72 12.55 -13.41
N GLY A 169 6.10 11.77 -12.52
CA GLY A 169 6.31 11.87 -11.07
C GLY A 169 5.65 13.10 -10.44
N VAL A 170 4.82 13.85 -11.18
CA VAL A 170 4.12 15.03 -10.67
C VAL A 170 3.08 14.64 -9.61
N SER A 171 3.06 15.40 -8.52
CA SER A 171 2.17 15.21 -7.38
C SER A 171 0.71 15.19 -7.83
N ALA A 172 0.02 14.08 -7.53
CA ALA A 172 -1.42 13.95 -7.79
C ALA A 172 -2.22 15.04 -7.05
N GLN A 173 -1.75 15.47 -5.88
CA GLN A 173 -2.36 16.59 -5.15
C GLN A 173 -2.28 17.87 -5.98
N TRP A 174 -1.09 18.22 -6.49
CA TRP A 174 -0.92 19.41 -7.31
C TRP A 174 -1.71 19.32 -8.63
N LEU A 175 -1.74 18.17 -9.31
CA LEU A 175 -2.53 18.00 -10.54
C LEU A 175 -4.03 18.17 -10.31
N THR A 176 -4.54 17.76 -9.15
CA THR A 176 -5.99 17.77 -8.87
C THR A 176 -6.47 19.08 -8.26
N THR A 177 -5.70 19.69 -7.36
CA THR A 177 -6.10 20.91 -6.64
C THR A 177 -5.36 22.15 -7.10
N GLY A 178 -4.17 22.00 -7.70
CA GLY A 178 -3.23 23.10 -7.96
C GLY A 178 -2.48 23.57 -6.70
N GLU A 179 -2.64 22.86 -5.58
CA GLU A 179 -2.03 23.20 -4.30
C GLU A 179 -0.86 22.28 -3.98
N GLY A 180 0.13 22.82 -3.27
CA GLY A 180 1.35 22.09 -2.89
C GLY A 180 2.44 22.12 -3.97
N PRO A 181 3.58 21.45 -3.75
CA PRO A 181 4.65 21.38 -4.73
C PRO A 181 4.28 20.45 -5.90
N MET A 182 4.68 20.84 -7.12
CA MET A 182 4.44 20.06 -8.33
C MET A 182 5.11 18.68 -8.27
N PHE A 183 6.25 18.56 -7.57
CA PHE A 183 6.91 17.29 -7.31
C PHE A 183 7.04 17.09 -5.81
N ASN A 184 6.75 15.88 -5.34
CA ASN A 184 6.95 15.49 -3.94
C ASN A 184 8.39 14.98 -3.78
N ASP A 185 9.39 15.86 -3.69
CA ASP A 185 10.72 15.42 -3.26
C ASP A 185 11.13 16.15 -1.98
N THR A 186 11.00 15.43 -0.87
CA THR A 186 11.91 15.54 0.28
C THR A 186 12.90 14.39 0.20
N THR A 187 13.65 14.27 -0.89
CA THR A 187 14.85 13.39 -0.97
C THR A 187 15.73 13.74 -2.17
N ASN A 188 16.83 14.43 -1.86
CA ASN A 188 18.14 14.49 -2.52
C ASN A 188 18.27 14.73 -4.04
N ASP A 189 18.98 15.84 -4.33
CA ASP A 189 19.46 16.40 -5.61
C ASP A 189 20.25 15.45 -6.55
N SER A 190 20.36 14.17 -6.23
CA SER A 190 21.05 13.18 -7.08
C SER A 190 20.26 12.80 -8.33
N ILE A 191 18.93 12.96 -8.30
CA ILE A 191 18.06 12.56 -9.41
C ILE A 191 17.91 13.68 -10.47
N ALA A 192 18.13 14.95 -10.11
CA ALA A 192 18.04 16.08 -11.04
C ALA A 192 19.08 16.00 -12.18
N ILE A 193 20.29 15.53 -11.87
CA ILE A 193 21.37 15.34 -12.86
C ILE A 193 21.09 14.12 -13.76
N GLN A 194 20.43 13.08 -13.23
CA GLN A 194 20.01 11.91 -14.02
C GLN A 194 18.80 12.23 -14.92
N ARG A 195 17.88 13.10 -14.46
CA ARG A 195 16.64 13.49 -15.15
C ARG A 195 16.90 14.36 -16.39
N GLN A 196 17.89 15.24 -16.37
CA GLN A 196 18.23 16.04 -17.56
C GLN A 196 18.87 15.17 -18.68
N LYS A 197 19.64 14.13 -18.32
CA LYS A 197 20.22 13.19 -19.30
C LYS A 197 19.17 12.33 -20.02
N LEU A 198 18.10 11.93 -19.35
CA LEU A 198 17.02 11.11 -19.93
C LEU A 198 16.17 11.85 -20.98
N VAL A 199 16.15 13.18 -20.94
CA VAL A 199 15.41 14.02 -21.90
C VAL A 199 16.21 14.23 -23.19
N ASP A 200 17.54 14.29 -23.09
CA ASP A 200 18.44 14.57 -24.23
C ASP A 200 18.91 13.30 -24.98
N GLU A 201 18.83 12.10 -24.39
CA GLU A 201 19.22 10.81 -25.02
C GLU A 201 18.05 10.01 -25.63
N LYS A 202 16.97 10.66 -26.08
CA LYS A 202 15.94 10.02 -26.94
C LYS A 202 16.42 9.90 -28.40
N SER A 203 17.47 9.12 -28.62
CA SER A 203 17.73 8.55 -29.93
C SER A 203 18.29 7.13 -29.81
N HIS A 204 17.39 6.17 -30.03
CA HIS A 204 17.68 4.81 -30.48
C HIS A 204 18.13 3.79 -29.42
N ASP A 205 17.22 3.42 -28.51
CA ASP A 205 17.17 2.05 -27.99
C ASP A 205 15.82 1.43 -28.40
N PRO A 206 15.81 0.43 -29.30
CA PRO A 206 14.58 -0.20 -29.80
C PRO A 206 14.01 -1.28 -28.86
N ASN A 207 14.57 -1.48 -27.65
CA ASN A 207 14.20 -2.59 -26.78
C ASN A 207 13.74 -2.22 -25.36
N CYS A 208 13.42 -0.94 -25.10
CA CYS A 208 12.64 -0.57 -23.92
C CYS A 208 11.14 -0.67 -24.24
N ASP A 209 10.57 -1.85 -24.01
CA ASP A 209 9.13 -2.12 -24.17
C ASP A 209 8.30 -1.35 -23.12
N PHE A 210 8.16 -0.05 -23.32
CA PHE A 210 7.08 0.72 -22.69
C PHE A 210 5.75 0.22 -23.27
N MET A 211 4.87 -0.26 -22.40
CA MET A 211 3.56 -0.83 -22.75
C MET A 211 2.77 0.06 -23.72
N ASN A 212 2.69 -0.36 -24.98
CA ASN A 212 1.82 0.24 -25.96
C ASN A 212 0.39 -0.31 -25.78
N PHE A 213 -0.50 0.43 -25.12
CA PHE A 213 -1.91 0.04 -24.94
C PHE A 213 -2.69 -0.14 -26.25
N GLY A 214 -2.09 0.22 -27.40
CA GLY A 214 -2.62 -0.03 -28.74
C GLY A 214 -2.38 -1.44 -29.27
N THR A 215 -1.57 -2.27 -28.60
CA THR A 215 -1.21 -3.64 -29.03
C THR A 215 -1.03 -4.57 -27.82
N GLY A 216 -1.21 -5.89 -27.99
CA GLY A 216 -0.99 -6.90 -26.95
C GLY A 216 -2.24 -7.51 -26.31
N ALA A 217 -3.44 -7.10 -26.74
CA ALA A 217 -4.70 -7.66 -26.24
C ALA A 217 -4.83 -9.17 -26.45
N LYS A 218 -4.25 -9.71 -27.53
CA LYS A 218 -4.30 -11.16 -27.78
C LYS A 218 -3.61 -11.95 -26.68
N ALA A 219 -2.38 -11.56 -26.34
CA ALA A 219 -1.60 -12.19 -25.28
C ALA A 219 -2.24 -11.97 -23.90
N THR A 220 -2.77 -10.77 -23.65
CA THR A 220 -3.53 -10.48 -22.42
C THR A 220 -4.79 -11.34 -22.31
N ILE A 221 -5.56 -11.53 -23.38
CA ILE A 221 -6.77 -12.38 -23.39
C ILE A 221 -6.41 -13.84 -23.13
N GLU A 222 -5.28 -14.33 -23.65
CA GLU A 222 -4.79 -15.68 -23.35
C GLU A 222 -4.40 -15.83 -21.87
N ARG A 223 -3.71 -14.83 -21.31
CA ARG A 223 -3.40 -14.79 -19.87
C ARG A 223 -4.66 -14.70 -19.01
N LEU A 224 -5.70 -14.00 -19.46
CA LEU A 224 -7.00 -13.98 -18.77
C LEU A 224 -7.63 -15.38 -18.76
N VAL A 225 -7.66 -16.09 -19.89
CA VAL A 225 -8.12 -17.49 -19.95
C VAL A 225 -7.34 -18.36 -18.98
N GLU A 226 -6.02 -18.19 -18.92
CA GLU A 226 -5.14 -18.95 -18.02
C GLU A 226 -5.30 -18.58 -16.54
N ALA A 227 -5.54 -17.31 -16.21
CA ALA A 227 -5.74 -16.83 -14.85
C ALA A 227 -7.00 -17.44 -14.21
N TYR A 228 -8.08 -17.57 -14.99
CA TYR A 228 -9.31 -18.23 -14.55
C TYR A 228 -9.30 -19.76 -14.69
N GLY A 229 -8.24 -20.35 -15.26
CA GLY A 229 -8.17 -21.79 -15.51
C GLY A 229 -9.15 -22.29 -16.58
N PHE A 230 -9.56 -21.42 -17.51
CA PHE A 230 -10.47 -21.78 -18.60
C PHE A 230 -9.73 -22.51 -19.73
N LYS A 231 -10.42 -23.44 -20.40
CA LYS A 231 -9.87 -24.16 -21.56
C LYS A 231 -10.06 -23.42 -22.89
N ASN A 232 -11.01 -22.47 -22.92
CA ASN A 232 -11.36 -21.77 -24.14
C ASN A 232 -11.80 -20.33 -23.84
N ARG A 233 -11.70 -19.49 -24.87
CA ARG A 233 -12.13 -18.09 -24.83
C ARG A 233 -13.65 -17.92 -24.69
N GLN A 234 -14.42 -18.96 -24.99
CA GLN A 234 -15.87 -18.93 -24.82
C GLN A 234 -16.26 -18.89 -23.35
N ALA A 235 -15.63 -19.71 -22.51
CA ALA A 235 -15.84 -19.69 -21.07
C ALA A 235 -15.48 -18.33 -20.47
N LEU A 236 -14.45 -17.67 -21.00
CA LEU A 236 -14.11 -16.29 -20.63
C LEU A 236 -15.23 -15.30 -21.01
N CYS A 237 -15.84 -15.42 -22.19
CA CYS A 237 -17.00 -14.59 -22.56
C CYS A 237 -18.17 -14.76 -21.59
N ASP A 238 -18.49 -16.03 -21.28
CA ASP A 238 -19.61 -16.37 -20.41
C ASP A 238 -19.37 -15.85 -18.99
N HIS A 239 -18.12 -15.94 -18.52
CA HIS A 239 -17.69 -15.41 -17.23
C HIS A 239 -17.72 -13.88 -17.15
N LEU A 240 -17.21 -13.18 -18.16
CA LEU A 240 -17.21 -11.71 -18.22
C LEU A 240 -18.61 -11.14 -18.54
N GLY A 241 -19.57 -11.98 -18.94
CA GLY A 241 -20.90 -11.57 -19.36
C GLY A 241 -20.89 -10.72 -20.64
N VAL A 242 -19.95 -10.98 -21.55
CA VAL A 242 -19.80 -10.27 -22.83
C VAL A 242 -20.12 -11.19 -24.00
N SER A 243 -20.61 -10.61 -25.10
CA SER A 243 -20.89 -11.39 -26.30
C SER A 243 -19.60 -11.86 -26.98
N LYS A 244 -19.68 -12.97 -27.73
CA LYS A 244 -18.56 -13.49 -28.54
C LYS A 244 -18.01 -12.45 -29.51
N SER A 245 -18.89 -11.61 -30.07
CA SER A 245 -18.49 -10.54 -31.00
C SER A 245 -17.74 -9.42 -30.28
N THR A 246 -18.09 -9.10 -29.03
CA THR A 246 -17.33 -8.16 -28.19
C THR A 246 -15.90 -8.66 -27.94
N LEU A 247 -15.74 -9.94 -27.58
CA LEU A 247 -14.43 -10.54 -27.39
C LEU A 247 -13.63 -10.58 -28.71
N ALA A 248 -14.25 -11.04 -29.79
CA ALA A 248 -13.62 -11.11 -31.10
C ALA A 248 -13.16 -9.74 -31.61
N ASN A 249 -13.98 -8.69 -31.44
CA ASN A 249 -13.62 -7.34 -31.86
C ASN A 249 -12.39 -6.80 -31.10
N ARG A 250 -12.32 -7.00 -29.78
CA ARG A 250 -11.16 -6.59 -28.98
C ARG A 250 -9.92 -7.41 -29.32
N TYR A 251 -10.08 -8.72 -29.54
CA TYR A 251 -9.01 -9.61 -29.98
C TYR A 251 -8.46 -9.25 -31.37
N MET A 252 -9.33 -8.86 -32.33
CA MET A 252 -8.94 -8.47 -33.68
C MET A 252 -8.28 -7.09 -33.74
N ARG A 253 -8.80 -6.12 -32.96
CA ARG A 253 -8.28 -4.75 -32.88
C ARG A 253 -7.04 -4.61 -32.01
N ASP A 254 -6.63 -5.69 -31.36
CA ASP A 254 -5.50 -5.79 -30.45
C ASP A 254 -5.47 -4.72 -29.35
N SER A 255 -6.65 -4.20 -28.98
CA SER A 255 -6.82 -3.13 -28.00
C SER A 255 -6.82 -3.69 -26.57
N PHE A 256 -5.89 -3.21 -25.75
CA PHE A 256 -5.64 -3.74 -24.41
C PHE A 256 -6.90 -3.72 -23.51
N PRO A 257 -7.36 -4.88 -22.99
CA PRO A 257 -8.61 -4.96 -22.23
C PRO A 257 -8.37 -4.67 -20.74
N ALA A 258 -8.09 -3.41 -20.41
CA ALA A 258 -7.79 -2.99 -19.03
C ALA A 258 -8.90 -3.34 -18.02
N ASP A 259 -10.16 -3.21 -18.43
CA ASP A 259 -11.34 -3.58 -17.66
C ASP A 259 -11.33 -5.06 -17.25
N TRP A 260 -11.00 -5.97 -18.17
CA TRP A 260 -10.95 -7.41 -17.88
C TRP A 260 -9.72 -7.82 -17.07
N VAL A 261 -8.59 -7.13 -17.27
CA VAL A 261 -7.36 -7.35 -16.50
C VAL A 261 -7.58 -6.96 -15.03
N ILE A 262 -8.18 -5.80 -14.77
CA ILE A 262 -8.49 -5.36 -13.40
C ILE A 262 -9.47 -6.33 -12.75
N GLN A 263 -10.53 -6.73 -13.47
CA GLN A 263 -11.50 -7.69 -12.96
C GLN A 263 -10.83 -9.03 -12.60
N ALA A 264 -10.00 -9.57 -13.49
CA ALA A 264 -9.30 -10.83 -13.23
C ALA A 264 -8.34 -10.75 -12.04
N ALA A 265 -7.59 -9.67 -11.90
CA ALA A 265 -6.70 -9.48 -10.76
C ALA A 265 -7.48 -9.48 -9.44
N LEU A 266 -8.63 -8.82 -9.40
CA LEU A 266 -9.49 -8.77 -8.20
C LEU A 266 -10.15 -10.10 -7.87
N GLU A 267 -10.57 -10.86 -8.88
CA GLU A 267 -11.31 -12.12 -8.69
C GLU A 267 -10.40 -13.32 -8.42
N THR A 268 -9.22 -13.35 -9.06
CA THR A 268 -8.30 -14.50 -8.99
C THR A 268 -7.10 -14.24 -8.07
N GLY A 269 -6.84 -12.99 -7.69
CA GLY A 269 -5.63 -12.61 -6.95
C GLY A 269 -4.34 -12.67 -7.78
N VAL A 270 -4.47 -12.85 -9.11
CA VAL A 270 -3.34 -12.88 -10.05
C VAL A 270 -2.77 -11.47 -10.21
N SER A 271 -1.44 -11.36 -10.25
CA SER A 271 -0.71 -10.10 -10.36
C SER A 271 -1.14 -9.32 -11.61
N LEU A 272 -1.45 -8.03 -11.41
CA LEU A 272 -1.78 -7.10 -12.50
C LEU A 272 -0.63 -7.01 -13.50
N ARG A 273 0.61 -7.03 -13.00
CA ARG A 273 1.82 -6.98 -13.84
C ARG A 273 1.85 -8.20 -14.75
N TRP A 274 1.70 -9.40 -14.20
CA TRP A 274 1.69 -10.63 -14.98
C TRP A 274 0.54 -10.67 -15.99
N LEU A 275 -0.69 -10.29 -15.62
CA LEU A 275 -1.81 -10.26 -16.56
C LEU A 275 -1.56 -9.29 -17.73
N ALA A 276 -0.98 -8.13 -17.44
CA ALA A 276 -0.76 -7.09 -18.42
C ALA A 276 0.43 -7.41 -19.33
N THR A 277 1.61 -7.71 -18.78
CA THR A 277 2.87 -7.90 -19.54
C THR A 277 3.18 -9.38 -19.82
N GLY A 278 2.76 -10.30 -18.95
CA GLY A 278 3.24 -11.68 -18.91
C GLY A 278 4.55 -11.85 -18.13
N GLU A 279 5.05 -10.79 -17.52
CA GLU A 279 6.28 -10.79 -16.74
C GLU A 279 6.02 -10.81 -15.23
N GLY A 280 6.98 -11.35 -14.49
CA GLY A 280 6.91 -11.44 -13.03
C GLY A 280 6.07 -12.64 -12.54
N PRO A 281 5.89 -12.76 -11.22
CA PRO A 281 5.14 -13.87 -10.63
C PRO A 281 3.64 -13.75 -10.94
N LYS A 282 2.99 -14.90 -11.22
CA LYS A 282 1.55 -14.96 -11.52
C LYS A 282 0.70 -14.55 -10.31
N PHE A 283 1.12 -14.90 -9.10
CA PHE A 283 0.47 -14.47 -7.86
C PHE A 283 1.45 -13.60 -7.09
N ASP A 284 0.98 -12.48 -6.54
CA ASP A 284 1.76 -11.70 -5.58
C ASP A 284 1.71 -12.43 -4.23
N ASP A 285 2.48 -13.52 -4.09
CA ASP A 285 2.58 -14.32 -2.85
C ASP A 285 3.26 -13.57 -1.68
N ALA A 286 3.59 -12.29 -1.88
CA ALA A 286 4.28 -11.43 -0.92
C ALA A 286 3.60 -11.34 0.46
N ARG A 287 2.32 -11.72 0.62
CA ARG A 287 1.67 -11.76 1.95
C ARG A 287 2.05 -12.99 2.78
N ASN A 288 2.37 -14.12 2.15
CA ASN A 288 2.80 -15.32 2.86
C ASN A 288 4.30 -15.33 3.12
N ASP A 289 5.07 -14.62 2.30
CA ASP A 289 6.53 -14.60 2.39
C ASP A 289 7.08 -13.39 3.14
N VAL A 290 6.21 -12.56 3.75
CA VAL A 290 6.63 -11.44 4.60
C VAL A 290 6.17 -11.67 6.04
N ILE A 291 7.05 -11.43 7.01
CA ILE A 291 6.79 -11.51 8.45
C ILE A 291 7.05 -10.17 9.13
N ALA A 292 6.23 -9.82 10.10
CA ALA A 292 6.47 -8.67 10.98
C ALA A 292 7.27 -9.12 12.21
N ILE A 293 8.43 -8.51 12.43
CA ILE A 293 9.31 -8.80 13.56
C ILE A 293 9.32 -7.59 14.51
N PRO A 294 9.04 -7.75 15.82
CA PRO A 294 9.07 -6.67 16.78
C PRO A 294 10.47 -6.06 16.89
N ARG A 295 10.52 -4.73 17.07
CA ARG A 295 11.77 -3.97 17.12
C ARG A 295 11.96 -3.36 18.50
N GLN A 296 13.20 -3.41 18.97
CA GLN A 296 13.67 -2.73 20.17
C GLN A 296 14.87 -1.83 19.85
N LYS A 297 15.03 -0.75 20.61
CA LYS A 297 16.18 0.15 20.54
C LYS A 297 17.04 -0.05 21.79
N LEU A 298 18.33 -0.26 21.59
CA LEU A 298 19.33 -0.28 22.64
C LEU A 298 19.88 1.14 22.80
N ILE A 299 19.57 1.77 23.93
CA ILE A 299 19.98 3.16 24.23
C ILE A 299 20.56 3.16 25.64
N ASP A 300 21.80 3.64 25.78
CA ASP A 300 22.52 3.74 27.06
C ASP A 300 22.49 2.43 27.89
N GLY A 301 22.60 1.29 27.21
CA GLY A 301 22.60 -0.02 27.82
C GLY A 301 21.25 -0.47 28.39
N LYS A 302 20.15 0.06 27.87
CA LYS A 302 18.78 -0.42 28.16
C LYS A 302 18.01 -0.65 26.86
N LEU A 303 17.14 -1.65 26.87
CA LEU A 303 16.24 -1.94 25.76
C LEU A 303 14.93 -1.19 25.91
N TYR A 304 14.48 -0.59 24.81
CA TYR A 304 13.20 0.10 24.71
C TYR A 304 12.39 -0.52 23.57
N ASP A 305 11.15 -0.88 23.86
CA ASP A 305 10.22 -1.34 22.83
C ASP A 305 9.96 -0.23 21.81
N SER A 306 9.86 -0.63 20.55
CA SER A 306 9.56 0.23 19.43
C SER A 306 8.45 -0.39 18.58
N ASN A 307 8.42 -0.07 17.29
CA ASN A 307 7.47 -0.63 16.34
C ASN A 307 7.89 -2.05 15.91
N TYR A 308 7.69 -2.36 14.63
CA TYR A 308 8.08 -3.62 14.00
C TYR A 308 8.71 -3.33 12.63
N TYR A 309 9.47 -4.29 12.11
CA TYR A 309 9.94 -4.31 10.73
C TYR A 309 9.26 -5.43 9.96
N MET A 310 9.00 -5.18 8.68
CA MET A 310 8.50 -6.19 7.76
C MET A 310 9.68 -6.75 6.97
N PHE A 311 9.90 -8.06 7.07
CA PHE A 311 10.96 -8.77 6.37
C PHE A 311 10.38 -9.81 5.44
N ASP A 312 10.94 -9.91 4.24
CA ASP A 312 10.79 -11.13 3.44
C ASP A 312 11.49 -12.29 4.16
N LYS A 313 10.80 -13.43 4.27
CA LYS A 313 11.29 -14.64 4.94
C LYS A 313 12.60 -15.13 4.34
N ALA A 314 12.88 -14.86 3.05
CA ALA A 314 14.13 -15.22 2.40
C ALA A 314 15.37 -14.49 2.98
N PHE A 315 15.19 -13.35 3.67
CA PHE A 315 16.28 -12.65 4.36
C PHE A 315 16.53 -13.15 5.78
N LEU A 316 15.66 -14.01 6.30
CA LEU A 316 15.77 -14.54 7.65
C LEU A 316 16.51 -15.87 7.64
N SER A 317 17.35 -16.07 8.65
CA SER A 317 17.95 -17.39 8.88
C SER A 317 16.86 -18.41 9.21
N ASP A 318 17.00 -19.62 8.66
CA ASP A 318 16.14 -20.74 9.04
C ASP A 318 16.19 -21.00 10.56
N GLY A 319 15.05 -21.34 11.15
CA GLY A 319 14.97 -21.79 12.54
C GLY A 319 14.79 -20.70 13.60
N LEU A 320 14.47 -19.46 13.22
CA LEU A 320 14.05 -18.42 14.17
C LEU A 320 12.73 -18.81 14.86
N LYS A 321 12.73 -18.86 16.19
CA LYS A 321 11.56 -19.25 17.00
C LYS A 321 10.83 -18.03 17.58
N ASP A 322 11.56 -17.11 18.22
CA ASP A 322 11.05 -15.84 18.76
C ASP A 322 11.93 -14.66 18.30
N PRO A 323 11.80 -14.25 17.02
CA PRO A 323 12.67 -13.25 16.43
C PRO A 323 12.40 -11.84 16.97
N VAL A 324 13.48 -11.06 17.14
CA VAL A 324 13.46 -9.65 17.52
C VAL A 324 14.51 -8.87 16.74
N VAL A 325 14.17 -7.64 16.36
CA VAL A 325 15.12 -6.68 15.79
C VAL A 325 15.67 -5.78 16.89
N ILE A 326 16.98 -5.64 16.99
CA ILE A 326 17.64 -4.78 17.97
C ILE A 326 18.41 -3.70 17.21
N LEU A 327 18.05 -2.44 17.43
CA LEU A 327 18.77 -1.29 16.89
C LEU A 327 19.78 -0.79 17.93
N ASP A 328 21.06 -0.82 17.60
CA ASP A 328 22.16 -0.28 18.42
C ASP A 328 22.96 0.71 17.58
N GLY A 329 22.72 2.01 17.81
CA GLY A 329 23.20 3.08 16.95
C GLY A 329 22.74 2.91 15.49
N ASP A 330 23.71 2.82 14.57
CA ASP A 330 23.48 2.64 13.13
C ASP A 330 23.42 1.17 12.68
N ILE A 331 23.50 0.23 13.62
CA ILE A 331 23.51 -1.20 13.35
C ILE A 331 22.17 -1.81 13.77
N THR A 332 21.58 -2.55 12.86
CA THR A 332 20.35 -3.32 13.08
C THR A 332 20.71 -4.79 13.16
N TYR A 333 20.45 -5.41 14.31
CA TYR A 333 20.65 -6.83 14.52
C TYR A 333 19.33 -7.58 14.43
N ILE A 334 19.33 -8.74 13.79
CA ILE A 334 18.25 -9.73 13.87
C ILE A 334 18.69 -10.79 14.86
N ALA A 335 17.90 -10.96 15.93
CA ALA A 335 18.21 -11.89 16.99
C ALA A 335 17.02 -12.81 17.30
N ASP A 336 17.28 -13.93 17.95
CA ASP A 336 16.27 -14.88 18.44
C ASP A 336 16.32 -14.91 19.97
N ARG A 337 15.19 -14.63 20.62
CA ARG A 337 15.06 -14.70 22.08
C ARG A 337 14.96 -16.14 22.57
N GLN A 338 14.56 -17.06 21.70
CA GLN A 338 14.38 -18.46 22.06
C GLN A 338 15.50 -19.32 21.45
N PHE A 339 16.44 -19.71 22.30
CA PHE A 339 17.59 -20.54 21.95
C PHE A 339 17.68 -21.74 22.91
N ASP A 340 18.21 -22.86 22.40
CA ASP A 340 18.32 -24.11 23.18
C ASP A 340 19.59 -24.16 24.03
N GLU A 341 20.70 -23.63 23.48
CA GLU A 341 22.00 -23.60 24.14
C GLU A 341 22.80 -22.35 23.71
N VAL A 342 23.64 -21.84 24.61
CA VAL A 342 24.57 -20.75 24.30
C VAL A 342 25.72 -21.29 23.44
N VAL A 343 25.87 -20.77 22.23
CA VAL A 343 26.93 -21.11 21.28
C VAL A 343 27.85 -19.92 21.03
N ASP A 344 28.99 -20.15 20.37
CA ASP A 344 29.91 -19.07 20.02
C ASP A 344 29.27 -18.14 18.99
N GLY A 345 29.32 -16.83 19.23
CA GLY A 345 28.72 -15.84 18.32
C GLY A 345 28.41 -14.51 18.99
N LYS A 346 27.58 -13.70 18.33
CA LYS A 346 27.08 -12.43 18.88
C LYS A 346 25.80 -12.65 19.66
N TRP A 347 25.72 -12.05 20.83
CA TRP A 347 24.60 -12.18 21.75
C TRP A 347 24.23 -10.85 22.33
N LEU A 348 22.93 -10.66 22.55
CA LEU A 348 22.41 -9.63 23.43
C LEU A 348 22.50 -10.15 24.86
N VAL A 349 23.30 -9.49 25.69
CA VAL A 349 23.53 -9.87 27.09
C VAL A 349 23.30 -8.69 28.01
N GLU A 350 22.90 -8.99 29.24
CA GLU A 350 22.86 -8.03 30.33
C GLU A 350 23.90 -8.39 31.39
N ILE A 351 24.73 -7.40 31.71
CA ILE A 351 25.82 -7.51 32.68
C ILE A 351 25.61 -6.40 33.69
N GLU A 352 25.38 -6.76 34.96
CA GLU A 352 25.16 -5.81 36.07
C GLU A 352 24.11 -4.72 35.76
N GLY A 353 22.99 -5.10 35.12
CA GLY A 353 21.89 -4.18 34.78
C GLY A 353 22.12 -3.32 33.53
N ARG A 354 23.20 -3.57 32.76
CA ARG A 354 23.46 -2.93 31.46
C ARG A 354 23.38 -3.96 30.35
N THR A 355 22.44 -3.76 29.44
CA THR A 355 22.28 -4.56 28.23
C THR A 355 23.27 -4.10 27.16
N SER A 356 23.94 -5.02 26.46
CA SER A 356 24.80 -4.71 25.32
C SER A 356 24.93 -5.92 24.40
N ILE A 357 25.34 -5.67 23.15
CA ILE A 357 25.69 -6.75 22.22
C ILE A 357 27.16 -7.11 22.40
N ARG A 358 27.44 -8.39 22.62
CA ARG A 358 28.78 -8.93 22.90
C ARG A 358 29.05 -10.18 22.09
N ASP A 359 30.32 -10.42 21.81
CA ASP A 359 30.78 -11.69 21.29
C ASP A 359 31.01 -12.64 22.48
N LEU A 360 30.36 -13.81 22.44
CA LEU A 360 30.52 -14.87 23.43
C LEU A 360 31.31 -16.03 22.83
N THR A 361 32.26 -16.55 23.59
CA THR A 361 33.00 -17.77 23.26
C THR A 361 32.98 -18.73 24.44
N ARG A 362 32.46 -19.94 24.24
CA ARG A 362 32.37 -20.98 25.27
C ARG A 362 33.75 -21.43 25.71
N ILE A 363 33.91 -21.53 27.03
CA ILE A 363 35.07 -22.12 27.68
C ILE A 363 34.60 -23.35 28.47
N PRO A 364 35.38 -24.45 28.49
CA PRO A 364 35.05 -25.61 29.32
C PRO A 364 34.76 -25.24 30.78
N VAL A 365 34.04 -26.11 31.49
CA VAL A 365 33.64 -25.90 32.90
C VAL A 365 32.57 -24.79 33.06
N GLY A 366 31.73 -24.58 32.04
CA GLY A 366 30.56 -23.69 32.13
C GLY A 366 30.91 -22.20 32.15
N LYS A 367 32.08 -21.83 31.63
CA LYS A 367 32.53 -20.44 31.51
C LYS A 367 32.31 -19.91 30.11
N VAL A 368 32.34 -18.58 29.99
CA VAL A 368 32.24 -17.87 28.73
C VAL A 368 33.22 -16.71 28.73
N ARG A 369 33.87 -16.49 27.60
CA ARG A 369 34.61 -15.26 27.32
C ARG A 369 33.68 -14.25 26.70
N VAL A 370 33.65 -13.05 27.25
CA VAL A 370 32.85 -11.92 26.76
C VAL A 370 33.80 -10.90 26.13
N SER A 371 33.57 -10.58 24.85
CA SER A 371 34.34 -9.59 24.08
C SER A 371 33.42 -8.66 23.27
N GLY A 372 34.00 -7.73 22.49
CA GLY A 372 33.24 -6.89 21.55
C GLY A 372 33.00 -5.42 21.95
N ALA A 373 33.42 -4.97 23.15
CA ALA A 373 33.34 -3.55 23.55
C ALA A 373 34.62 -3.03 24.23
N GLY A 374 35.79 -3.56 23.84
CA GLY A 374 37.08 -3.22 24.43
C GLY A 374 37.74 -4.41 25.12
N ALA A 375 38.03 -4.28 26.42
CA ALA A 375 38.68 -5.35 27.19
C ALA A 375 37.81 -6.60 27.29
N GLU A 376 38.43 -7.75 27.08
CA GLU A 376 37.80 -9.07 27.19
C GLU A 376 37.93 -9.61 28.61
N PHE A 377 36.94 -10.38 29.06
CA PHE A 377 36.97 -11.04 30.36
C PHE A 377 36.29 -12.40 30.31
N ASP A 378 36.63 -13.25 31.27
CA ASP A 378 36.05 -14.58 31.43
C ASP A 378 35.15 -14.60 32.67
N CYS A 379 33.92 -15.09 32.54
CA CYS A 379 32.98 -15.26 33.65
C CYS A 379 32.24 -16.60 33.55
N GLY A 380 31.48 -16.96 34.59
CA GLY A 380 30.54 -18.07 34.54
C GLY A 380 29.30 -17.69 33.72
N LEU A 381 28.65 -18.68 33.08
CA LEU A 381 27.40 -18.45 32.36
C LEU A 381 26.26 -17.93 33.26
N GLY A 382 26.31 -18.19 34.57
CA GLY A 382 25.34 -17.67 35.54
C GLY A 382 25.63 -16.25 36.01
N ASP A 383 26.80 -15.68 35.70
CA ASP A 383 27.20 -14.34 36.12
C ASP A 383 26.67 -13.26 35.15
N ILE A 384 26.15 -13.66 34.00
CA ILE A 384 25.57 -12.79 32.98
C ILE A 384 24.19 -13.30 32.59
N GLN A 385 23.30 -12.38 32.22
CA GLN A 385 22.01 -12.76 31.65
C GLN A 385 22.07 -12.75 30.13
N ILE A 386 21.75 -13.86 29.51
CA ILE A 386 21.74 -14.01 28.04
C ILE A 386 20.30 -13.83 27.57
N ILE A 387 20.07 -12.84 26.72
CA ILE A 387 18.73 -12.40 26.33
C ILE A 387 18.34 -12.93 24.94
N ALA A 388 19.23 -12.81 23.96
CA ALA A 388 18.96 -13.23 22.58
C ALA A 388 20.24 -13.55 21.81
N GLU A 389 20.16 -14.50 20.89
CA GLU A 389 21.24 -14.86 19.95
C GLU A 389 21.13 -14.03 18.68
N CYS A 390 22.18 -13.29 18.30
CA CYS A 390 22.17 -12.52 17.05
C CYS A 390 22.49 -13.44 15.86
N LYS A 391 21.55 -13.57 14.92
CA LYS A 391 21.70 -14.39 13.70
C LYS A 391 22.22 -13.60 12.50
N GLY A 392 22.05 -12.28 12.50
CA GLY A 392 22.55 -11.40 11.43
C GLY A 392 22.53 -9.93 11.83
N PHE A 393 23.23 -9.09 11.05
CA PHE A 393 23.21 -7.64 11.25
C PHE A 393 23.35 -6.88 9.94
N TYR A 394 22.80 -5.66 9.92
CA TYR A 394 22.84 -4.71 8.81
C TYR A 394 23.36 -3.38 9.34
N LYS A 395 24.14 -2.66 8.53
CA LYS A 395 24.65 -1.33 8.87
C LYS A 395 24.07 -0.31 7.90
N GLY A 396 23.41 0.72 8.42
CA GLY A 396 22.89 1.84 7.62
C GLY A 396 21.63 1.53 6.81
N LEU A 397 20.61 0.97 7.46
CA LEU A 397 19.25 0.93 6.90
C LEU A 397 18.61 2.32 6.87
#